data_AF-A0A9Q4MHZ2-F1
#
_entry.id   AF-A0A9Q4MHZ2-F1
#
_cell.length_a   1.000
_cell.length_b   1.000
_cell.length_c   1.000
_cell.angle_alpha   90.00
_cell.angle_beta   90.00
_cell.angle_gamma   90.00
#
_symmetry.space_group_name_H-M   'P 1'
#
loop_
_entity.id
_entity.type
_entity.pdbx_description
1 polymer ?
#
loop_
_entity_poly.entity_id
_entity_poly.type
_entity_poly.pdbx_seq_one_letter_code
_entity_poly.pdbx_strand_id
1 'polypeptide(L)'
;MIDVSTLPTWWPEAFYVALSLLTGTLSYVMRVIDAKATLAVSRVLIEAAMSGFVGLLVMCVCEEFKLSQSITVAAVIASGLIDTPHTLELIQNFITPKLGTGGK
;
A
#
# COMPACT_ATOMS: atom_id res chain seq x y z
N MET A 1 26.92 -0.28 -5.63
CA MET A 1 25.79 0.57 -6.06
C MET A 1 25.15 -0.18 -7.20
N ILE A 2 23.95 -0.73 -7.02
CA ILE A 2 23.27 -1.49 -8.09
C ILE A 2 22.89 -0.48 -9.17
N ASP A 3 23.33 -0.71 -10.39
CA ASP A 3 23.06 0.18 -11.51
C ASP A 3 21.64 -0.05 -12.00
N VAL A 4 20.72 0.83 -11.60
CA VAL A 4 19.28 0.75 -11.90
C VAL A 4 19.03 0.70 -13.41
N SER A 5 19.95 1.25 -14.21
CA SER A 5 19.85 1.27 -15.68
C SER A 5 20.05 -0.10 -16.34
N THR A 6 20.57 -1.08 -15.61
CA THR A 6 20.79 -2.46 -16.11
C THR A 6 19.62 -3.39 -15.78
N LEU A 7 18.63 -2.91 -15.03
CA LEU A 7 17.50 -3.72 -14.61
C LEU A 7 16.48 -3.87 -15.76
N PRO A 8 15.77 -5.00 -15.82
CA PRO A 8 14.72 -5.20 -16.80
C PRO A 8 13.66 -4.09 -16.73
N THR A 9 13.06 -3.75 -17.86
CA THR A 9 12.03 -2.71 -17.94
C THR A 9 10.82 -2.97 -17.04
N TRP A 10 10.58 -4.23 -16.66
CA TRP A 10 9.50 -4.67 -15.76
C TRP A 10 9.86 -4.62 -14.25
N TRP A 11 11.09 -4.26 -13.92
CA TRP A 11 11.57 -4.20 -12.54
C TRP A 11 10.84 -3.18 -11.66
N PRO A 12 10.59 -1.92 -12.10
CA PRO A 12 9.87 -0.96 -11.27
C PRO A 12 8.44 -1.44 -10.98
N GLU A 13 7.73 -1.98 -11.97
CA GLU A 13 6.39 -2.55 -11.83
C GLU A 13 6.40 -3.67 -10.79
N ALA A 14 7.34 -4.62 -10.91
CA ALA A 14 7.48 -5.70 -9.95
C ALA A 14 7.77 -5.20 -8.52
N PHE A 15 8.54 -4.12 -8.38
CA PHE A 15 8.80 -3.49 -7.09
C PHE A 15 7.54 -2.89 -6.46
N TYR A 16 6.73 -2.15 -7.23
CA TYR A 16 5.47 -1.59 -6.74
C TYR A 16 4.44 -2.68 -6.40
N VAL A 17 4.33 -3.71 -7.22
CA VAL A 17 3.51 -4.89 -6.92
C VAL A 17 3.95 -5.51 -5.61
N ALA A 18 5.25 -5.79 -5.45
CA ALA A 18 5.79 -6.44 -4.27
C ALA A 18 5.56 -5.61 -3.01
N LEU A 19 5.76 -4.29 -3.07
CA LEU A 19 5.44 -3.39 -1.96
C LEU A 19 3.95 -3.47 -1.59
N SER A 20 3.05 -3.43 -2.57
CA SER A 20 1.62 -3.52 -2.33
C SER A 20 1.22 -4.89 -1.75
N LEU A 21 1.76 -5.98 -2.29
CA LEU A 21 1.59 -7.33 -1.76
C LEU A 21 1.97 -7.41 -0.28
N LEU A 22 3.14 -6.87 0.09
CA LEU A 22 3.64 -6.87 1.46
C LEU A 22 2.76 -6.02 2.39
N THR A 23 2.33 -4.84 1.96
CA THR A 23 1.50 -3.98 2.81
C THR A 23 0.09 -4.52 2.97
N GLY A 24 -0.51 -5.10 1.91
CA GLY A 24 -1.80 -5.77 1.97
C GLY A 24 -1.79 -7.03 2.84
N THR A 25 -0.77 -7.88 2.71
CA THR A 25 -0.63 -9.04 3.59
C THR A 25 -0.39 -8.65 5.03
N LEU A 26 0.43 -7.61 5.29
CA LEU A 26 0.64 -7.10 6.64
C LEU A 26 -0.66 -6.57 7.26
N SER A 27 -1.47 -5.82 6.49
CA SER A 27 -2.77 -5.31 6.91
C SER A 27 -3.72 -6.45 7.29
N TYR A 28 -3.79 -7.51 6.46
CA TYR A 28 -4.56 -8.71 6.78
C TYR A 28 -4.08 -9.41 8.05
N VAL A 29 -2.77 -9.59 8.21
CA VAL A 29 -2.19 -10.25 9.40
C VAL A 29 -2.52 -9.47 10.67
N MET A 30 -2.37 -8.14 10.66
CA MET A 30 -2.74 -7.30 11.81
C MET A 30 -4.23 -7.46 12.14
N ARG A 31 -5.11 -7.45 11.12
CA ARG A 31 -6.55 -7.65 11.30
C ARG A 31 -6.90 -9.00 11.92
N VAL A 32 -6.21 -10.07 11.53
CA VAL A 32 -6.43 -11.41 12.09
C VAL A 32 -5.93 -11.50 13.54
N ILE A 33 -4.78 -10.89 13.84
CA ILE A 33 -4.22 -10.86 15.20
C ILE A 33 -5.16 -10.10 16.14
N ASP A 34 -5.63 -8.91 15.73
CA ASP A 34 -6.57 -8.09 16.52
C ASP A 34 -7.90 -8.81 16.76
N ALA A 35 -8.40 -9.52 15.74
CA ALA A 35 -9.61 -10.32 15.83
C ALA A 35 -9.43 -11.65 16.59
N LYS A 36 -8.20 -12.01 17.01
CA LYS A 36 -7.83 -13.31 17.61
C LYS A 36 -8.34 -14.50 16.77
N ALA A 37 -8.40 -14.32 15.46
CA ALA A 37 -8.90 -15.33 14.53
C ALA A 37 -7.76 -16.24 14.03
N THR A 38 -8.12 -17.34 13.37
CA THR A 38 -7.13 -18.24 12.76
C THR A 38 -6.71 -17.70 11.38
N LEU A 39 -5.41 -17.80 11.08
CA LEU A 39 -4.89 -17.43 9.77
C LEU A 39 -5.33 -18.46 8.73
N ALA A 40 -6.17 -18.04 7.80
CA ALA A 40 -6.56 -18.84 6.64
C ALA A 40 -5.64 -18.54 5.47
N VAL A 41 -4.75 -19.48 5.11
CA VAL A 41 -3.77 -19.31 4.01
C VAL A 41 -4.45 -18.93 2.69
N SER A 42 -5.62 -19.48 2.40
CA SER A 42 -6.40 -19.13 1.21
C SER A 42 -6.84 -17.65 1.21
N ARG A 43 -7.20 -17.10 2.36
CA ARG A 43 -7.56 -15.69 2.50
C ARG A 43 -6.34 -14.79 2.35
N VAL A 44 -5.21 -15.17 2.95
CA VAL A 44 -3.93 -14.46 2.78
C VAL A 44 -3.55 -14.37 1.30
N LEU A 45 -3.66 -15.46 0.55
CA LEU A 45 -3.32 -15.48 -0.88
C LEU A 45 -4.26 -14.61 -1.73
N ILE A 46 -5.57 -14.66 -1.46
CA ILE A 46 -6.54 -13.83 -2.17
C ILE A 46 -6.29 -12.35 -1.85
N GLU A 47 -6.09 -12.01 -0.58
CA GLU A 47 -5.87 -10.62 -0.17
C GLU A 47 -4.55 -10.07 -0.71
N ALA A 48 -3.49 -10.89 -0.67
CA ALA A 48 -2.22 -10.57 -1.33
C ALA A 48 -2.47 -10.29 -2.81
N ALA A 49 -3.02 -11.24 -3.56
CA ALA A 49 -3.22 -11.08 -5.00
C ALA A 49 -4.03 -9.82 -5.36
N MET A 50 -5.12 -9.55 -4.63
CA MET A 50 -5.93 -8.35 -4.83
C MET A 50 -5.16 -7.07 -4.49
N SER A 51 -4.39 -7.06 -3.40
CA SER A 51 -3.56 -5.91 -3.03
C SER A 51 -2.48 -5.64 -4.07
N GLY A 52 -1.77 -6.66 -4.54
CA GLY A 52 -0.80 -6.55 -5.63
C GLY A 52 -1.41 -5.99 -6.93
N PHE A 53 -2.63 -6.43 -7.28
CA PHE A 53 -3.36 -5.90 -8.42
C PHE A 53 -3.74 -4.42 -8.27
N VAL A 54 -4.22 -4.03 -7.08
CA VAL A 54 -4.52 -2.62 -6.77
C VAL A 54 -3.25 -1.77 -6.83
N GLY A 55 -2.12 -2.25 -6.30
CA GLY A 55 -0.83 -1.57 -6.36
C GLY A 55 -0.37 -1.27 -7.79
N LEU A 56 -0.56 -2.22 -8.72
CA LEU A 56 -0.32 -2.00 -10.15
C LEU A 56 -1.19 -0.89 -10.72
N LEU A 57 -2.49 -0.92 -10.44
CA LEU A 57 -3.42 0.11 -10.93
C LEU A 57 -3.04 1.50 -10.40
N VAL A 58 -2.68 1.61 -9.12
CA VAL A 58 -2.23 2.86 -8.51
C VAL A 58 -0.94 3.36 -9.14
N MET A 59 0.01 2.47 -9.44
CA MET A 59 1.21 2.83 -10.19
C MET A 59 0.86 3.40 -11.56
N CYS A 60 0.08 2.67 -12.38
CA CYS A 60 -0.29 3.12 -13.72
C CYS A 60 -0.97 4.50 -13.67
N VAL A 61 -1.88 4.71 -12.72
CA VAL A 61 -2.53 6.00 -12.51
C VAL A 61 -1.50 7.07 -12.16
N CYS A 62 -0.59 6.82 -11.21
CA CYS A 62 0.42 7.82 -10.83
C CYS A 62 1.36 8.19 -11.98
N GLU A 63 1.69 7.23 -12.86
CA GLU A 63 2.50 7.47 -14.06
C GLU A 63 1.77 8.36 -15.08
N GLU A 64 0.48 8.10 -15.33
CA GLU A 64 -0.34 8.95 -16.19
C GLU A 64 -0.44 10.39 -15.67
N PHE A 65 -0.49 10.57 -14.34
CA PHE A 65 -0.46 11.89 -13.70
C PHE A 65 0.94 12.51 -13.59
N LYS A 66 1.99 11.86 -14.11
CA LYS A 66 3.39 12.32 -14.03
C LYS A 66 3.83 12.66 -12.59
N LEU A 67 3.33 11.90 -11.61
CA LEU A 67 3.68 12.10 -10.21
C LEU A 67 5.12 11.67 -9.92
N SER A 68 5.72 12.24 -8.88
CA SER A 68 7.09 11.85 -8.49
C SER A 68 7.11 10.42 -7.96
N GLN A 69 8.24 9.74 -8.15
CA GLN A 69 8.44 8.35 -7.71
C GLN A 69 8.14 8.17 -6.21
N SER A 70 8.50 9.14 -5.38
CA SER A 70 8.24 9.12 -3.93
C SER A 70 6.74 9.14 -3.60
N ILE A 71 5.95 9.89 -4.38
CA ILE A 71 4.50 9.97 -4.22
C ILE A 71 3.86 8.66 -4.67
N THR A 72 4.30 8.09 -5.79
CA THR A 72 3.83 6.79 -6.28
C THR A 72 4.07 5.69 -5.25
N VAL A 73 5.28 5.63 -4.67
CA VAL A 73 5.60 4.66 -3.61
C VAL A 73 4.66 4.83 -2.41
N ALA A 74 4.46 6.06 -1.96
CA ALA A 74 3.57 6.34 -0.84
C ALA A 74 2.11 5.96 -1.13
N ALA A 75 1.62 6.26 -2.34
CA ALA A 75 0.27 5.92 -2.78
C ALA A 75 0.06 4.40 -2.87
N VAL A 76 1.04 3.67 -3.43
CA VAL A 76 1.00 2.20 -3.51
C VAL A 76 1.00 1.57 -2.12
N ILE A 77 1.87 2.03 -1.22
CA ILE A 77 1.92 1.56 0.18
C ILE A 77 0.58 1.84 0.89
N ALA A 78 0.08 3.08 0.78
CA ALA A 78 -1.18 3.47 1.39
C ALA A 78 -2.35 2.63 0.86
N SER A 79 -2.40 2.36 -0.44
CA SER A 79 -3.47 1.57 -1.06
C SER A 79 -3.57 0.15 -0.52
N GLY A 80 -2.43 -0.49 -0.22
CA GLY A 80 -2.41 -1.82 0.40
C GLY A 80 -2.78 -1.80 1.89
N LEU A 81 -2.74 -0.64 2.54
CA LEU A 81 -3.09 -0.49 3.96
C LEU A 81 -4.55 -0.08 4.19
N ILE A 82 -5.32 0.33 3.18
CA ILE A 82 -6.68 0.90 3.37
C ILE A 82 -7.68 -0.06 4.02
N ASP A 83 -7.43 -1.37 4.00
CA ASP A 83 -8.35 -2.40 4.52
C ASP A 83 -8.37 -2.55 6.06
N THR A 84 -7.56 -1.77 6.80
CA THR A 84 -7.56 -1.78 8.27
C THR A 84 -8.28 -0.57 8.86
N PRO A 85 -9.19 -0.75 9.85
CA PRO A 85 -9.81 0.36 10.58
C PRO A 85 -8.77 1.28 11.26
N HIS A 86 -7.61 0.72 11.64
CA HIS A 86 -6.46 1.47 12.15
C HIS A 86 -5.78 2.37 11.10
N THR A 87 -5.87 2.06 9.81
CA THR A 87 -5.34 2.93 8.75
C THR A 87 -6.21 4.17 8.60
N LEU A 88 -7.52 4.04 8.76
CA LEU A 88 -8.42 5.20 8.80
C LEU A 88 -8.09 6.10 10.00
N GLU A 89 -7.79 5.50 11.16
CA GLU A 89 -7.34 6.21 12.37
C GLU A 89 -5.97 6.88 12.20
N LEU A 90 -5.01 6.23 11.54
CA LEU A 90 -3.69 6.80 11.25
C LEU A 90 -3.76 7.88 10.18
N ILE A 91 -4.54 7.68 9.11
CA ILE A 91 -4.82 8.70 8.10
C ILE A 91 -5.52 9.88 8.77
N GLN A 92 -6.52 9.66 9.62
CA GLN A 92 -7.17 10.72 10.38
C GLN A 92 -6.17 11.40 11.33
N ASN A 93 -5.37 10.68 12.11
CA ASN A 93 -4.39 11.29 13.01
C ASN A 93 -3.22 11.96 12.30
N PHE A 94 -2.94 11.65 11.03
CA PHE A 94 -1.87 12.28 10.27
C PHE A 94 -2.38 13.47 9.44
N ILE A 95 -3.60 13.37 8.90
CA ILE A 95 -4.24 14.40 8.07
C ILE A 95 -4.95 15.45 8.94
N THR A 96 -5.64 15.06 10.02
CA THR A 96 -6.40 15.99 10.89
C THR A 96 -5.51 17.06 11.54
N PRO A 97 -4.31 16.78 12.08
CA PRO A 97 -3.44 17.85 12.59
C PRO A 97 -2.79 18.69 11.49
N LYS A 98 -2.76 18.21 10.24
CA LYS A 98 -2.24 18.96 9.08
C LYS A 98 -3.29 19.82 8.37
N LEU A 99 -4.59 19.52 8.55
CA LEU A 99 -5.71 20.28 7.97
C LEU A 99 -6.19 21.45 8.83
N GLY A 100 -5.60 21.71 9.99
CA GLY A 100 -5.64 23.03 10.62
C GLY A 100 -7.02 23.70 10.68
N THR A 101 -8.01 23.05 11.27
CA THR A 101 -9.05 23.76 12.04
C THR A 101 -8.67 23.55 13.51
N GLY A 102 -8.00 24.47 14.21
CA GLY A 102 -8.23 25.91 14.12
C GLY A 102 -9.69 26.19 14.47
N GLY A 103 -10.10 25.85 15.68
CA GLY A 103 -11.49 25.98 16.12
C GLY A 103 -11.72 25.61 17.59
N LYS A 104 -10.93 26.21 18.48
CA LYS A 104 -11.44 26.63 19.78
C LYS A 104 -11.58 28.14 19.73
#